data_AF-A0A9E3A0Z9-F1
#
_entry.id   AF-A0A9E3A0Z9-F1
#
_cell.length_a   1.000
_cell.length_b   1.000
_cell.length_c   1.000
_cell.angle_alpha   90.00
_cell.angle_beta   90.00
_cell.angle_gamma   90.00
#
_symmetry.space_group_name_H-M   'P 1'
#
loop_
_entity.id
_entity.type
_entity.pdbx_description
1 polymer ?
#
loop_
_entity_poly.entity_id
_entity_poly.type
_entity_poly.pdbx_seq_one_letter_code
_entity_poly.pdbx_strand_id
1 'polypeptide(L)'
;MLQGACHCGCVKFEVEAKLDYVVDCNCSSCRRKGALWHPAAEADLEILGGEADLVLYQFNTRTAKHYFCRHCGIHPFIRPRLDPSRWAFNVRCVDGVDLAALKVRHFDGVNWEATAEAYYQRARKGTPMLEHNLDSHGILHLHPKGSLQKEDFAALAKTVDPYIEKQGDLAGVIVDAPKFPGWDSLGAMAAH
;
A
#
# COMPACT_ATOMS: atom_id res chain seq x y z
N MET A 1 -7.21 5.01 22.73
CA MET A 1 -6.19 5.99 22.31
C MET A 1 -4.84 5.57 22.84
N LEU A 2 -3.81 5.61 22.00
CA LEU A 2 -2.42 5.32 22.37
C LEU A 2 -1.57 6.57 22.16
N GLN A 3 -0.63 6.83 23.06
CA GLN A 3 0.29 7.96 22.97
C GLN A 3 1.70 7.46 22.68
N GLY A 4 2.41 8.18 21.83
CA GLY A 4 3.79 7.85 21.52
C GLY A 4 4.64 9.04 21.18
N ALA A 5 5.95 8.82 21.23
CA ALA A 5 6.95 9.81 20.89
C ALA A 5 8.23 9.18 20.34
N CYS A 6 9.01 9.96 19.61
CA CYS A 6 10.41 9.60 19.37
C CYS A 6 11.22 9.64 20.68
N HIS A 7 12.43 9.07 20.69
CA HIS A 7 13.24 8.96 21.91
C HIS A 7 13.49 10.30 22.62
N CYS A 8 13.73 11.39 21.87
CA CYS A 8 13.95 12.71 22.46
C CYS A 8 12.65 13.46 22.81
N GLY A 9 11.47 12.89 22.53
CA GLY A 9 10.18 13.51 22.80
C GLY A 9 9.79 14.67 21.87
N CYS A 10 10.62 15.00 20.88
CA CYS A 10 10.37 16.11 19.95
C CYS A 10 9.18 15.82 19.01
N VAL A 11 9.13 14.60 18.46
CA VAL A 11 7.99 14.12 17.67
C VAL A 11 7.04 13.39 18.61
N LYS A 12 5.81 13.87 18.70
CA LYS A 12 4.74 13.28 19.53
C LYS A 12 3.53 12.98 18.68
N PHE A 13 2.82 11.92 19.02
CA PHE A 13 1.62 11.52 18.30
C PHE A 13 0.62 10.78 19.18
N GLU A 14 -0.62 10.80 18.73
CA GLU A 14 -1.69 9.96 19.23
C GLU A 14 -2.20 9.07 18.10
N VAL A 15 -2.63 7.86 18.47
CA VAL A 15 -3.22 6.93 17.50
C VAL A 15 -4.36 6.12 18.12
N GLU A 16 -5.50 6.08 17.42
CA GLU A 16 -6.58 5.18 17.74
C GLU A 16 -6.35 3.82 17.06
N ALA A 17 -5.83 2.86 17.82
CA ALA A 17 -5.62 1.51 17.32
C ALA A 17 -5.81 0.46 18.41
N LYS A 18 -6.33 -0.70 18.00
CA LYS A 18 -6.23 -1.93 18.79
C LYS A 18 -4.91 -2.63 18.42
N LEU A 19 -3.97 -2.72 19.35
CA LEU A 19 -2.70 -3.43 19.17
C LEU A 19 -2.91 -4.94 19.30
N ASP A 20 -3.39 -5.58 18.23
CA ASP A 20 -3.61 -7.03 18.16
C ASP A 20 -2.45 -7.78 17.48
N TYR A 21 -1.60 -7.09 16.73
CA TYR A 21 -0.37 -7.60 16.16
C TYR A 21 0.64 -6.48 15.89
N VAL A 22 1.85 -6.87 15.51
CA VAL A 22 2.86 -6.00 14.91
C VAL A 22 3.47 -6.67 13.69
N VAL A 23 3.98 -5.88 12.76
CA VAL A 23 4.66 -6.35 11.56
C VAL A 23 6.17 -6.16 11.71
N ASP A 24 6.90 -7.26 11.55
CA ASP A 24 8.36 -7.29 11.50
C ASP A 24 8.81 -7.64 10.08
N CYS A 25 9.48 -6.70 9.41
CA CYS A 25 9.89 -6.84 8.01
C CYS A 25 11.40 -7.08 7.91
N ASN A 26 11.78 -8.15 7.21
CA ASN A 26 13.17 -8.58 7.08
C ASN A 26 13.97 -7.86 5.97
N CYS A 27 13.39 -6.91 5.23
CA CYS A 27 14.09 -6.23 4.13
C CYS A 27 15.33 -5.47 4.64
N SER A 28 16.26 -5.16 3.75
CA SER A 28 17.56 -4.56 4.09
C SER A 28 17.44 -3.27 4.94
N SER A 29 16.43 -2.43 4.69
CA SER A 29 16.18 -1.21 5.46
C SER A 29 15.48 -1.51 6.78
N CYS A 30 14.43 -2.33 6.79
CA CYS A 30 13.61 -2.60 7.98
C CYS A 30 14.39 -3.38 9.05
N ARG A 31 15.17 -4.40 8.66
CA ARG A 31 16.01 -5.16 9.59
C ARG A 31 17.05 -4.29 10.32
N ARG A 32 17.50 -3.20 9.70
CA ARG A 32 18.46 -2.25 10.30
C ARG A 32 17.79 -1.28 11.26
N LYS A 33 16.51 -0.95 11.03
CA LYS A 33 15.72 -0.07 11.90
C LYS A 33 15.24 -0.80 13.16
N GLY A 34 14.98 -2.11 13.07
CA GLY A 34 14.45 -2.90 14.18
C GLY A 34 13.05 -2.47 14.66
N ALA A 35 12.32 -1.75 13.81
CA ALA A 35 11.00 -1.21 14.11
C ALA A 35 9.91 -2.30 14.02
N LEU A 36 8.89 -2.18 14.88
CA LEU A 36 7.70 -3.03 14.86
C LEU A 36 6.52 -2.19 14.42
N TRP A 37 5.99 -2.45 13.22
CA TRP A 37 5.00 -1.57 12.60
C TRP A 37 3.57 -2.04 12.89
N HIS A 38 2.67 -1.11 13.19
CA HIS A 38 1.23 -1.37 13.20
C HIS A 38 0.52 -0.36 12.29
N PRO A 39 -0.41 -0.77 11.40
CA PRO A 39 -1.05 0.15 10.48
C PRO A 39 -2.18 0.94 11.16
N ALA A 40 -2.34 2.20 10.76
CA ALA A 40 -3.42 3.09 11.18
C ALA A 40 -4.04 3.76 9.94
N ALA A 41 -5.34 4.06 9.97
CA ALA A 41 -5.92 4.90 8.92
C ALA A 41 -5.41 6.34 9.03
N GLU A 42 -5.62 7.15 7.99
CA GLU A 42 -5.26 8.58 8.03
C GLU A 42 -5.90 9.30 9.21
N ALA A 43 -7.20 9.05 9.41
CA ALA A 43 -8.00 9.70 10.43
C ALA A 43 -7.68 9.25 11.86
N ASP A 44 -6.99 8.11 12.01
CA ASP A 44 -6.75 7.50 13.32
C ASP A 44 -5.41 7.94 13.92
N LEU A 45 -4.55 8.65 13.17
CA LEU A 45 -3.22 9.06 13.63
C LEU A 45 -3.06 10.58 13.54
N GLU A 46 -2.74 11.20 14.66
CA GLU A 46 -2.50 12.64 14.75
C GLU A 46 -1.07 12.90 15.24
N ILE A 47 -0.31 13.72 14.51
CA ILE A 47 0.99 14.21 14.95
C ILE A 47 0.77 15.45 15.81
N LEU A 48 0.93 15.30 17.12
CA LEU A 48 0.70 16.37 18.09
C LEU A 48 1.84 17.41 18.11
N GLY A 49 3.03 17.05 17.62
CA GLY A 49 4.17 17.96 17.58
C GLY A 49 5.40 17.36 16.89
N GLY A 50 6.31 18.23 16.45
CA GLY A 50 7.59 17.84 15.84
C GLY A 50 7.50 17.39 14.38
N GLU A 51 6.39 17.68 13.67
CA GLU A 51 6.26 17.35 12.24
C GLU A 51 7.38 17.96 11.41
N ALA A 52 7.73 19.22 11.68
CA ALA A 52 8.84 19.92 11.04
C ALA A 52 10.21 19.28 11.31
N ASP A 53 10.32 18.40 12.31
CA ASP A 53 11.54 17.67 12.69
C ASP A 53 11.62 16.25 12.14
N LEU A 54 10.58 15.82 11.41
CA LEU A 54 10.61 14.59 10.63
C LEU A 54 11.43 14.78 9.35
N VAL A 55 12.27 13.79 9.06
CA VAL A 55 13.04 13.68 7.82
C VAL A 55 12.50 12.50 7.03
N LEU A 56 12.20 12.76 5.76
CA LEU A 56 11.74 11.75 4.81
C LEU A 56 12.93 11.02 4.16
N TYR A 57 12.92 9.70 4.27
CA TYR A 57 13.81 8.80 3.56
C TYR A 57 13.02 7.90 2.59
N GLN A 58 13.43 7.89 1.33
CA GLN A 58 12.86 7.07 0.26
C GLN A 58 13.99 6.38 -0.49
N PHE A 59 13.74 5.16 -0.98
CA PHE A 59 14.69 4.39 -1.77
C PHE A 59 13.94 3.47 -2.74
N ASN A 60 14.68 2.82 -3.66
CA ASN A 60 14.14 1.93 -4.68
C ASN A 60 13.02 2.61 -5.49
N THR A 61 11.78 2.10 -5.47
CA THR A 61 10.63 2.68 -6.18
C THR A 61 10.18 4.04 -5.66
N ARG A 62 10.73 4.49 -4.52
CA ARG A 62 10.34 5.73 -3.82
C ARG A 62 8.86 5.78 -3.41
N THR A 63 8.15 4.65 -3.46
CA THR A 63 6.73 4.58 -3.04
C THR A 63 6.59 4.63 -1.53
N ALA A 64 7.37 3.83 -0.80
CA ALA A 64 7.38 3.87 0.65
C ALA A 64 8.02 5.17 1.15
N LYS A 65 7.38 5.83 2.11
CA LYS A 65 7.90 7.02 2.79
C LYS A 65 8.29 6.63 4.20
N HIS A 66 9.58 6.69 4.53
CA HIS A 66 10.05 6.43 5.89
C HIS A 66 10.35 7.75 6.59
N TYR A 67 9.78 7.99 7.76
CA TYR A 67 10.02 9.21 8.52
C TYR A 67 10.86 8.91 9.75
N PHE A 68 11.85 9.74 10.02
CA PHE A 68 12.65 9.68 11.25
C PHE A 68 12.86 11.05 11.87
N CYS A 69 13.01 11.10 13.18
CA CYS A 69 13.32 12.33 13.89
C CYS A 69 14.78 12.73 13.61
N ARG A 70 15.00 13.96 13.11
CA ARG A 70 16.36 14.47 12.85
C ARG A 70 17.27 14.52 14.08
N HIS A 71 16.67 14.60 15.28
CA HIS A 71 17.40 14.80 16.53
C HIS A 71 17.89 13.49 17.17
N CYS A 72 17.11 12.41 17.06
CA CYS A 72 17.43 11.13 17.72
C CYS A 72 17.48 9.93 16.77
N GLY A 73 17.18 10.10 15.47
CA GLY A 73 17.22 9.02 14.49
C GLY A 73 16.08 8.00 14.58
N ILE A 74 15.21 8.08 15.58
CA ILE A 74 14.07 7.16 15.73
C ILE A 74 13.08 7.35 14.59
N HIS A 75 12.59 6.23 14.06
CA HIS A 75 11.57 6.17 13.02
C HIS A 75 10.18 5.95 13.65
N PRO A 76 9.39 7.01 13.91
CA PRO A 76 8.04 6.87 14.44
C PRO A 76 7.03 6.39 13.40
N PHE A 77 7.21 6.72 12.12
CA PHE A 77 6.20 6.47 11.08
C PHE A 77 6.77 5.98 9.75
N ILE A 78 5.93 5.25 9.02
CA ILE A 78 6.08 5.00 7.58
C ILE A 78 4.74 5.19 6.86
N ARG A 79 4.81 5.51 5.57
CA ARG A 79 3.80 5.11 4.58
C ARG A 79 4.34 3.87 3.86
N PRO A 80 3.76 2.68 4.07
CA PRO A 80 4.29 1.44 3.50
C PRO A 80 4.10 1.41 1.97
N ARG A 81 5.01 0.72 1.25
CA ARG A 81 4.86 0.49 -0.21
C ARG A 81 3.56 -0.27 -0.53
N LEU A 82 3.17 -1.18 0.36
CA LEU A 82 2.02 -2.07 0.18
C LEU A 82 0.69 -1.32 0.13
N ASP A 83 0.56 -0.28 0.97
CA ASP A 83 -0.60 0.61 1.03
C ASP A 83 -0.12 2.04 1.37
N PRO A 84 0.21 2.85 0.35
CA PRO A 84 0.72 4.20 0.56
C PRO A 84 -0.31 5.18 1.14
N SER A 85 -1.59 4.80 1.18
CA SER A 85 -2.68 5.64 1.70
C SER A 85 -2.77 5.63 3.23
N ARG A 86 -2.13 4.65 3.88
CA ARG A 86 -2.19 4.45 5.33
C ARG A 86 -0.89 4.81 6.02
N TRP A 87 -0.98 5.20 7.28
CA TRP A 87 0.17 5.24 8.16
C TRP A 87 0.47 3.85 8.68
N ALA A 88 1.74 3.60 9.01
CA ALA A 88 2.08 2.63 10.03
C ALA A 88 3.04 3.27 11.04
N PHE A 89 2.73 3.10 12.32
CA PHE A 89 3.52 3.64 13.41
C PHE A 89 4.39 2.56 14.04
N ASN A 90 5.55 2.97 14.56
CA ASN A 90 6.45 2.07 15.27
C ASN A 90 5.96 1.90 16.71
N VAL A 91 5.48 0.70 17.05
CA VAL A 91 4.93 0.40 18.38
C VAL A 91 5.97 0.54 19.48
N ARG A 92 7.27 0.48 19.15
CA ARG A 92 8.36 0.77 20.11
C ARG A 92 8.42 2.24 20.55
N CYS A 93 7.69 3.13 19.87
CA CYS A 93 7.57 4.53 20.24
C CYS A 93 6.33 4.81 21.11
N VAL A 94 5.53 3.80 21.44
CA VAL A 94 4.29 3.93 22.22
C VAL A 94 4.55 3.58 23.68
N ASP A 95 4.10 4.43 24.58
CA ASP A 95 4.31 4.26 26.01
C ASP A 95 3.41 3.15 26.58
N GLY A 96 3.92 2.40 27.56
CA GLY A 96 3.12 1.42 28.33
C GLY A 96 2.71 0.15 27.56
N VAL A 97 3.31 -0.12 26.40
CA VAL A 97 3.02 -1.34 25.62
C VAL A 97 3.94 -2.50 26.03
N ASP A 98 3.35 -3.62 26.44
CA ASP A 98 4.07 -4.89 26.57
C ASP A 98 4.31 -5.50 25.19
N LEU A 99 5.51 -5.26 24.65
CA LEU A 99 5.91 -5.76 23.33
C LEU A 99 5.99 -7.29 23.27
N ALA A 100 6.25 -7.97 24.39
CA ALA A 100 6.40 -9.43 24.41
C ALA A 100 5.05 -10.14 24.30
N ALA A 101 3.96 -9.49 24.72
CA ALA A 101 2.60 -10.00 24.59
C ALA A 101 2.03 -9.86 23.18
N LEU A 102 2.65 -9.05 22.30
CA LEU A 102 2.11 -8.79 20.97
C LEU A 102 2.43 -9.92 19.98
N LYS A 103 1.43 -10.30 19.19
CA LYS A 103 1.61 -11.25 18.08
C LYS A 103 2.46 -10.61 16.98
N VAL A 104 3.62 -11.20 16.70
CA VAL A 104 4.48 -10.77 15.59
C VAL A 104 4.02 -11.44 14.28
N ARG A 105 3.76 -10.63 13.26
CA ARG A 105 3.56 -11.05 11.88
C ARG A 105 4.82 -10.74 11.09
N HIS A 106 5.54 -11.78 10.69
CA HIS A 106 6.72 -11.61 9.86
C HIS A 106 6.31 -11.30 8.42
N PHE A 107 6.89 -10.25 7.86
CA PHE A 107 6.74 -9.85 6.46
C PHE A 107 8.06 -10.10 5.72
N ASP A 108 8.00 -10.90 4.66
CA ASP A 108 9.17 -11.17 3.82
C ASP A 108 9.37 -10.04 2.80
N GLY A 109 10.04 -8.99 3.25
CA GLY A 109 10.43 -7.87 2.43
C GLY A 109 11.72 -8.09 1.63
N VAL A 110 12.42 -9.22 1.80
CA VAL A 110 13.46 -9.65 0.86
C VAL A 110 12.80 -10.11 -0.44
N ASN A 111 11.76 -10.93 -0.35
CA ASN A 111 10.95 -11.38 -1.49
C ASN A 111 9.67 -10.53 -1.63
N TRP A 112 9.83 -9.22 -1.74
CA TRP A 112 8.71 -8.27 -1.64
C TRP A 112 7.60 -8.52 -2.67
N GLU A 113 7.95 -8.76 -3.95
CA GLU A 113 6.96 -8.92 -5.03
C GLU A 113 6.02 -10.10 -4.77
N ALA A 114 6.56 -11.27 -4.42
CA ALA A 114 5.76 -12.45 -4.10
C ALA A 114 4.90 -12.25 -2.84
N THR A 115 5.42 -11.55 -1.83
CA THR A 115 4.69 -11.27 -0.59
C THR A 115 3.56 -10.27 -0.80
N ALA A 116 3.80 -9.23 -1.61
CA ALA A 116 2.81 -8.22 -1.94
C ALA A 116 1.68 -8.83 -2.79
N GLU A 117 2.02 -9.68 -3.75
CA GLU A 117 1.05 -10.46 -4.53
C GLU A 117 0.10 -11.24 -3.62
N ALA A 118 0.63 -12.04 -2.70
CA ALA A 118 -0.18 -12.80 -1.75
C ALA A 118 -1.05 -11.91 -0.85
N TYR A 119 -0.58 -10.72 -0.49
CA TYR A 119 -1.36 -9.74 0.25
C TYR A 119 -2.52 -9.19 -0.58
N TYR A 120 -2.27 -8.76 -1.81
CA TYR A 120 -3.29 -8.23 -2.70
C TYR A 120 -4.35 -9.30 -2.99
N GLN A 121 -3.96 -10.55 -3.24
CA GLN A 121 -4.92 -11.65 -3.44
C GLN A 121 -5.84 -11.87 -2.22
N ARG A 122 -5.29 -11.76 -1.00
CA ARG A 122 -6.10 -11.86 0.22
C ARG A 122 -7.04 -10.67 0.39
N ALA A 123 -6.56 -9.46 0.11
CA ALA A 123 -7.36 -8.24 0.17
C ALA A 123 -8.46 -8.20 -0.91
N ARG A 124 -8.22 -8.84 -2.06
CA ARG A 124 -9.14 -8.96 -3.20
C ARG A 124 -10.25 -9.97 -3.04
N LYS A 125 -10.18 -10.86 -2.03
CA LYS A 125 -11.09 -12.00 -1.91
C LYS A 125 -12.54 -11.50 -1.75
N GLY A 126 -13.27 -11.41 -2.87
CA GLY A 126 -14.65 -10.93 -2.97
C GLY A 126 -14.87 -9.59 -3.70
N THR A 127 -13.83 -8.93 -4.23
CA THR A 127 -13.96 -7.63 -4.93
C THR A 127 -13.23 -7.64 -6.28
N PRO A 128 -13.93 -7.46 -7.41
CA PRO A 128 -13.28 -7.37 -8.73
C PRO A 128 -12.38 -6.12 -8.81
N MET A 129 -11.20 -6.29 -9.39
CA MET A 129 -10.18 -5.24 -9.48
C MET A 129 -10.16 -4.51 -10.81
N LEU A 130 -10.82 -5.12 -11.80
CA LEU A 130 -11.16 -4.54 -13.08
C LEU A 130 -12.67 -4.67 -13.23
N GLU A 131 -13.37 -3.58 -13.01
CA GLU A 131 -14.76 -3.49 -13.46
C GLU A 131 -14.76 -3.22 -14.96
N HIS A 132 -15.68 -3.84 -15.70
CA HIS A 132 -15.77 -3.62 -17.14
C HIS A 132 -17.21 -3.65 -17.62
N ASN A 133 -17.46 -2.93 -18.72
CA ASN A 133 -18.73 -2.96 -19.43
C ASN A 133 -18.48 -2.81 -20.94
N LEU A 134 -19.20 -3.57 -21.76
CA LEU A 134 -19.19 -3.41 -23.21
C LEU A 134 -20.51 -2.78 -23.63
N ASP A 135 -20.45 -1.58 -24.20
CA ASP A 135 -21.66 -0.85 -24.58
C ASP A 135 -22.24 -1.31 -25.94
N SER A 136 -23.42 -0.79 -26.29
CA SER A 136 -24.12 -1.12 -27.53
C SER A 136 -23.39 -0.69 -28.81
N HIS A 137 -22.39 0.19 -28.70
CA HIS A 137 -21.59 0.68 -29.83
C HIS A 137 -20.30 -0.13 -30.00
N GLY A 138 -20.06 -1.14 -29.15
CA GLY A 138 -18.85 -1.95 -29.20
C GLY A 138 -17.65 -1.27 -28.55
N ILE A 139 -17.87 -0.29 -27.67
CA ILE A 139 -16.80 0.34 -26.90
C ILE A 139 -16.68 -0.36 -25.55
N LEU A 140 -15.48 -0.84 -25.24
CA LEU A 140 -15.15 -1.49 -23.97
C LEU A 140 -14.72 -0.44 -22.94
N HIS A 141 -15.50 -0.29 -21.87
CA HIS A 141 -15.18 0.56 -20.74
C HIS A 141 -14.51 -0.28 -19.65
N LEU A 142 -13.27 0.06 -19.32
CA LEU A 142 -12.47 -0.56 -18.27
C LEU A 142 -12.31 0.41 -17.12
N HIS A 143 -12.61 -0.03 -15.90
CA HIS A 143 -12.48 0.77 -14.70
C HIS A 143 -11.62 0.03 -13.65
N PRO A 144 -10.29 0.20 -13.70
CA PRO A 144 -9.38 -0.38 -12.72
C PRO A 144 -9.59 0.22 -11.33
N LYS A 145 -9.87 -0.63 -10.33
CA LYS A 145 -9.97 -0.23 -8.92
C LYS A 145 -8.65 -0.40 -8.16
N GLY A 146 -7.63 -0.97 -8.80
CA GLY A 146 -6.31 -1.21 -8.21
C GLY A 146 -5.30 -1.77 -9.22
N SER A 147 -4.17 -2.27 -8.73
CA SER A 147 -3.08 -2.83 -9.56
C SER A 147 -3.51 -4.10 -10.30
N LEU A 148 -3.66 -4.07 -11.62
CA LEU A 148 -4.17 -5.22 -12.39
C LEU A 148 -3.18 -6.39 -12.45
N GLN A 149 -3.72 -7.61 -12.53
CA GLN A 149 -2.98 -8.86 -12.68
C GLN A 149 -3.50 -9.67 -13.87
N LYS A 150 -2.76 -10.71 -14.27
CA LYS A 150 -3.11 -11.55 -15.43
C LYS A 150 -4.50 -12.15 -15.33
N GLU A 151 -4.94 -12.50 -14.13
CA GLU A 151 -6.25 -13.09 -13.85
C GLU A 151 -7.39 -12.10 -14.09
N ASP A 152 -7.15 -10.80 -13.85
CA ASP A 152 -8.13 -9.73 -14.12
C ASP A 152 -8.39 -9.63 -15.64
N PHE A 153 -7.34 -9.74 -16.45
CA PHE A 153 -7.47 -9.79 -17.92
C PHE A 153 -8.09 -11.10 -18.42
N ALA A 154 -7.81 -12.23 -17.76
CA ALA A 154 -8.45 -13.50 -18.11
C ALA A 154 -9.96 -13.47 -17.83
N ALA A 155 -10.42 -12.72 -16.82
CA ALA A 155 -11.84 -12.50 -16.56
C ALA A 155 -12.47 -11.56 -17.61
N LEU A 156 -11.76 -10.50 -17.99
CA LEU A 156 -12.17 -9.59 -19.07
C LEU A 156 -12.33 -10.32 -20.41
N ALA A 157 -11.34 -11.13 -20.80
CA ALA A 157 -11.32 -11.89 -22.05
C ALA A 157 -12.57 -12.75 -22.23
N LYS A 158 -13.05 -13.41 -21.15
CA LYS A 158 -14.30 -14.19 -21.18
C LYS A 158 -15.54 -13.39 -21.58
N THR A 159 -15.52 -12.07 -21.39
CA THR A 159 -16.62 -11.17 -21.76
C THR A 159 -16.42 -10.59 -23.16
N VAL A 160 -15.17 -10.26 -23.52
CA VAL A 160 -14.83 -9.50 -24.71
C VAL A 160 -14.60 -10.40 -25.93
N ASP A 161 -13.92 -11.53 -25.75
CA ASP A 161 -13.57 -12.43 -26.85
C ASP A 161 -14.80 -12.94 -27.62
N PRO A 162 -15.91 -13.36 -26.96
CA PRO A 162 -17.12 -13.76 -27.69
C PRO A 162 -17.74 -12.64 -28.55
N TYR A 163 -17.54 -11.38 -28.15
CA TYR A 163 -17.99 -10.24 -28.95
C TYR A 163 -17.09 -10.03 -30.16
N ILE A 164 -15.76 -10.04 -29.97
CA ILE A 164 -14.78 -9.90 -31.04
C ILE A 164 -14.95 -11.03 -32.07
N GLU A 165 -15.12 -12.27 -31.62
CA GLU A 165 -15.38 -13.42 -32.51
C GLU A 165 -16.66 -13.23 -33.35
N LYS A 166 -17.67 -12.55 -32.81
CA LYS A 166 -18.97 -12.33 -33.48
C LYS A 166 -19.01 -11.10 -34.38
N GLN A 167 -18.36 -10.00 -33.96
CA GLN A 167 -18.45 -8.68 -34.61
C GLN A 167 -17.16 -8.28 -35.35
N GLY A 168 -16.09 -9.04 -35.19
CA GLY A 168 -14.79 -8.84 -35.83
C GLY A 168 -13.81 -8.04 -34.98
N ASP A 169 -14.24 -6.91 -34.42
CA ASP A 169 -13.37 -6.03 -33.61
C ASP A 169 -14.18 -5.19 -32.60
N LEU A 170 -13.48 -4.53 -31.68
CA LEU A 170 -14.04 -3.48 -30.83
C LEU A 170 -14.04 -2.14 -31.56
N ALA A 171 -15.08 -1.34 -31.37
CA ALA A 171 -15.11 0.03 -31.87
C ALA A 171 -14.14 0.95 -31.10
N GLY A 172 -13.78 0.57 -29.86
CA GLY A 172 -12.78 1.27 -29.07
C GLY A 172 -12.65 0.72 -27.65
N VAL A 173 -11.63 1.20 -26.94
CA VAL A 173 -11.41 0.92 -25.52
C VAL A 173 -11.27 2.24 -24.77
N ILE A 174 -12.02 2.39 -23.67
CA ILE A 174 -11.89 3.50 -22.73
C ILE A 174 -11.39 2.94 -21.41
N VAL A 175 -10.29 3.48 -20.90
CA VAL A 175 -9.77 3.16 -19.57
C VAL A 175 -10.01 4.35 -18.66
N ASP A 176 -10.94 4.20 -17.72
CA ASP A 176 -11.23 5.19 -16.69
C ASP A 176 -10.59 4.74 -15.37
N ALA A 177 -9.51 5.42 -14.98
CA ALA A 177 -8.81 5.15 -13.73
C ALA A 177 -8.60 6.46 -12.95
N PRO A 178 -8.97 6.53 -11.66
CA PRO A 178 -8.78 7.74 -10.85
C PRO A 178 -7.29 8.08 -10.65
N LYS A 179 -6.39 7.08 -10.76
CA LYS A 179 -4.93 7.20 -10.79
C LYS A 179 -4.38 6.07 -11.67
N PHE A 180 -3.41 6.35 -12.54
CA PHE A 180 -2.75 5.34 -13.38
C PHE A 180 -2.00 4.32 -12.51
N PRO A 181 -2.51 3.08 -12.33
CA PRO A 181 -1.88 2.11 -11.45
C PRO A 181 -0.90 1.27 -12.27
N GLY A 182 0.40 1.49 -12.07
CA GLY A 182 1.44 0.56 -12.55
C GLY A 182 2.11 0.87 -13.89
N TRP A 183 1.92 2.07 -14.44
CA TRP A 183 2.63 2.51 -15.65
C TRP A 183 3.32 3.84 -15.36
N ASP A 184 4.65 3.86 -15.44
CA ASP A 184 5.44 5.06 -15.12
C ASP A 184 5.18 6.22 -16.12
N SER A 185 4.52 5.94 -17.26
CA SER A 185 4.10 6.93 -18.24
C SER A 185 3.02 6.41 -19.20
N LEU A 186 2.38 7.31 -19.95
CA LEU A 186 1.52 6.96 -21.09
C LEU A 186 2.24 6.11 -22.15
N GLY A 187 3.55 6.35 -22.34
CA GLY A 187 4.39 5.57 -23.24
C GLY A 187 4.59 4.13 -22.76
N ALA A 188 4.67 3.92 -21.44
CA ALA A 188 4.70 2.58 -20.88
C ALA A 188 3.38 1.85 -21.15
N MET A 189 2.24 2.53 -20.97
CA MET A 189 0.89 1.98 -21.24
C MET A 189 0.70 1.52 -22.69
N ALA A 190 1.22 2.28 -23.66
CA ALA A 190 1.06 1.94 -25.08
C ALA A 190 1.96 0.78 -25.57
N ALA A 191 2.93 0.34 -24.75
CA ALA A 191 3.97 -0.60 -25.15
C ALA A 191 3.69 -2.06 -24.77
N HIS A 192 2.47 -2.38 -24.35
CA HIS A 192 2.11 -3.66 -23.73
C HIS A 192 0.91 -4.31 -24.41
#